data_AF-A0A930IWH1-F1
#
_entry.id   AF-A0A930IWH1-F1
#
_cell.length_a   1.000
_cell.length_b   1.000
_cell.length_c   1.000
_cell.angle_alpha   90.00
_cell.angle_beta   90.00
_cell.angle_gamma   90.00
#
_symmetry.space_group_name_H-M   'P 1'
#
loop_
_entity.id
_entity.type
_entity.pdbx_description
1 polymer ?
#
loop_
_entity_poly.entity_id
_entity_poly.type
_entity_poly.pdbx_seq_one_letter_code
_entity_poly.pdbx_strand_id
1 'polypeptide(L)'
;AANYGAIGAVIGHEMRHGFDDQGCQFDKDGNMNNWWTEEDKKNYDARTKVLVDWFNKQEVIPGLYVNGEKTLGENIGDNGGLNIAFRALENSMKTKPLSDMDGFTPAQRFFLAWGRVWASNVAPQFVAYIVNSDVHSPSISRVNAALPMIDNWYKAFDIKEGDKLFVPQQSRAHIW
;
A
#
# COMPACT_ATOMS: atom_id res chain seq x y z
N ALA A 1 -5.15 -9.67 14.66
CA ALA A 1 -4.22 -9.59 13.51
C ALA A 1 -4.96 -9.59 12.17
N ALA A 2 -5.54 -10.71 11.73
CA ALA A 2 -6.13 -10.84 10.40
C ALA A 2 -7.21 -9.79 10.06
N ASN A 3 -8.14 -9.50 10.96
CA ASN A 3 -9.15 -8.46 10.74
C ASN A 3 -8.52 -7.07 10.45
N TYR A 4 -7.42 -6.73 11.13
CA TYR A 4 -6.71 -5.48 10.86
C TYR A 4 -5.97 -5.53 9.52
N GLY A 5 -5.35 -6.67 9.17
CA GLY A 5 -4.63 -6.83 7.89
C GLY A 5 -5.53 -6.98 6.67
N ALA A 6 -6.80 -7.27 6.87
CA ALA A 6 -7.82 -7.34 5.83
C ALA A 6 -8.74 -6.12 5.89
N ILE A 7 -9.90 -6.22 6.53
CA ILE A 7 -10.90 -5.14 6.55
C ILE A 7 -10.37 -3.85 7.20
N GLY A 8 -9.47 -3.94 8.18
CA GLY A 8 -8.81 -2.77 8.76
C GLY A 8 -7.95 -2.01 7.75
N ALA A 9 -7.20 -2.72 6.91
CA ALA A 9 -6.41 -2.14 5.84
C ALA A 9 -7.30 -1.54 4.76
N VAL A 10 -8.42 -2.18 4.41
CA VAL A 10 -9.44 -1.63 3.49
C VAL A 10 -10.07 -0.36 4.05
N ILE A 11 -10.47 -0.34 5.32
CA ILE A 11 -10.98 0.90 5.97
C ILE A 11 -9.92 2.00 5.91
N GLY A 12 -8.66 1.67 6.20
CA GLY A 12 -7.56 2.61 6.09
C GLY A 12 -7.35 3.13 4.66
N HIS A 13 -7.51 2.25 3.66
CA HIS A 13 -7.42 2.56 2.24
C HIS A 13 -8.50 3.57 1.83
N GLU A 14 -9.78 3.31 2.17
CA GLU A 14 -10.87 4.25 1.89
C GLU A 14 -10.67 5.60 2.60
N MET A 15 -10.16 5.59 3.84
CA MET A 15 -9.81 6.83 4.53
C MET A 15 -8.73 7.63 3.82
N ARG A 16 -7.81 6.96 3.10
CA ARG A 16 -6.73 7.61 2.35
C ARG A 16 -7.19 8.16 1.01
N HIS A 17 -8.28 7.67 0.41
CA HIS A 17 -8.81 8.28 -0.80
C HIS A 17 -9.19 9.74 -0.63
N GLY A 18 -9.63 10.16 0.56
CA GLY A 18 -9.83 11.59 0.87
C GLY A 18 -8.54 12.43 0.89
N PHE A 19 -7.37 11.79 0.80
CA PHE A 19 -6.05 12.39 0.88
C PHE A 19 -5.09 11.82 -0.19
N ASP A 20 -5.59 11.20 -1.26
CA ASP A 20 -4.75 10.77 -2.37
C ASP A 20 -4.49 11.94 -3.35
N ASP A 21 -3.87 11.70 -4.51
CA ASP A 21 -3.53 12.75 -5.47
C ASP A 21 -4.74 13.50 -6.05
N GLN A 22 -5.93 12.89 -6.01
CA GLN A 22 -7.19 13.53 -6.43
C GLN A 22 -7.98 14.03 -5.21
N GLY A 23 -8.16 13.19 -4.20
CA GLY A 23 -8.94 13.51 -3.02
C GLY A 23 -8.38 14.67 -2.21
N CYS A 24 -7.06 14.86 -2.17
CA CYS A 24 -6.45 15.98 -1.46
C CYS A 24 -6.86 17.36 -2.02
N GLN A 25 -7.48 17.41 -3.21
CA GLN A 25 -7.98 18.64 -3.83
C GLN A 25 -9.37 19.05 -3.31
N PHE A 26 -10.02 18.18 -2.53
CA PHE A 26 -11.34 18.42 -1.96
C PHE A 26 -11.23 18.76 -0.47
N ASP A 27 -11.96 19.78 -0.03
CA ASP A 27 -12.05 20.13 1.38
C ASP A 27 -13.00 19.21 2.16
N LYS A 28 -13.12 19.44 3.47
CA LYS A 28 -13.94 18.64 4.38
C LYS A 28 -15.43 18.58 4.02
N ASP A 29 -15.92 19.51 3.20
CA ASP A 29 -17.32 19.60 2.77
C ASP A 29 -17.52 19.04 1.36
N GLY A 30 -16.44 18.54 0.72
CA GLY A 30 -16.46 17.94 -0.61
C GLY A 30 -16.34 18.95 -1.75
N ASN A 31 -15.89 20.18 -1.49
CA ASN A 31 -15.67 21.19 -2.53
C ASN A 31 -14.24 21.11 -3.06
N MET A 32 -14.07 21.24 -4.37
CA MET A 32 -12.75 21.38 -4.98
C MET A 32 -12.17 22.75 -4.61
N ASN A 33 -11.31 22.76 -3.59
CA ASN A 33 -10.78 23.96 -2.97
C ASN A 33 -9.37 23.66 -2.47
N ASN A 34 -8.36 24.36 -2.96
CA ASN A 34 -6.98 24.12 -2.52
C ASN A 34 -6.81 24.59 -1.07
N TRP A 35 -6.66 23.63 -0.16
CA TRP A 35 -6.42 23.85 1.27
C TRP A 35 -4.95 23.61 1.68
N TRP A 36 -4.05 23.41 0.71
CA TRP A 36 -2.63 23.18 0.93
C TRP A 36 -1.81 24.44 0.65
N THR A 37 -0.72 24.62 1.40
CA THR A 37 0.33 25.56 0.98
C THR A 37 1.08 25.00 -0.23
N GLU A 38 1.72 25.87 -1.01
CA GLU A 38 2.54 25.44 -2.16
C GLU A 38 3.70 24.53 -1.72
N GLU A 39 4.30 24.81 -0.56
CA GLU A 39 5.38 24.00 0.01
C GLU A 39 4.90 22.60 0.39
N ASP A 40 3.75 22.50 1.07
CA ASP A 40 3.18 21.21 1.45
C ASP A 40 2.81 20.38 0.21
N LYS A 41 2.23 21.02 -0.82
CA LYS A 41 1.90 20.33 -2.08
C LYS A 41 3.14 19.80 -2.76
N LYS A 42 4.22 20.60 -2.84
CA LYS A 42 5.50 20.16 -3.41
C LYS A 42 6.10 18.98 -2.64
N ASN A 43 6.03 19.01 -1.31
CA ASN A 43 6.50 17.94 -0.45
C ASN A 43 5.68 16.65 -0.63
N TYR A 44 4.36 16.79 -0.75
CA TYR A 44 3.46 15.67 -1.03
C TYR A 44 3.78 15.04 -2.38
N ASP A 45 3.90 15.84 -3.44
CA ASP A 45 4.21 15.34 -4.79
C ASP A 45 5.56 14.63 -4.87
N ALA A 46 6.57 15.13 -4.13
CA ALA A 46 7.86 14.46 -4.04
C ALA A 46 7.76 13.09 -3.35
N ARG A 47 6.91 12.95 -2.34
CA ARG A 47 6.73 11.69 -1.60
C ARG A 47 5.90 10.68 -2.38
N THR A 48 4.83 11.12 -3.05
CA THR A 48 3.99 10.25 -3.88
C THR A 48 4.72 9.79 -5.14
N LYS A 49 5.62 10.62 -5.69
CA LYS A 49 6.47 10.24 -6.83
C LYS A 49 7.32 8.97 -6.56
N VAL A 50 7.69 8.70 -5.31
CA VAL A 50 8.39 7.46 -4.93
C VAL A 50 7.55 6.23 -5.31
N LEU A 51 6.23 6.27 -5.09
CA LEU A 51 5.33 5.19 -5.47
C LEU A 51 5.20 5.08 -7.00
N VAL A 52 5.06 6.21 -7.71
CA VAL A 52 5.03 6.22 -9.18
C VAL A 52 6.27 5.52 -9.75
N ASP A 53 7.46 5.96 -9.34
CA ASP A 53 8.73 5.46 -9.86
C ASP A 53 8.98 4.00 -9.47
N TRP A 54 8.47 3.56 -8.32
CA TRP A 54 8.55 2.16 -7.89
C TRP A 54 7.59 1.27 -8.67
N PHE A 55 6.33 1.67 -8.81
CA PHE A 55 5.31 0.87 -9.48
C PHE A 55 5.57 0.76 -10.99
N ASN A 56 6.15 1.79 -11.62
CA ASN A 56 6.58 1.74 -13.02
C ASN A 56 7.65 0.67 -13.33
N LYS A 57 8.32 0.13 -12.31
CA LYS A 57 9.32 -0.95 -12.47
C LYS A 57 8.73 -2.35 -12.30
N GLN A 58 7.44 -2.46 -11.96
CA GLN A 58 6.82 -3.75 -11.63
C GLN A 58 6.30 -4.42 -12.89
N GLU A 59 7.05 -5.41 -13.37
CA GLU A 59 6.63 -6.28 -14.47
C GLU A 59 5.63 -7.32 -13.96
N VAL A 60 4.42 -7.33 -14.54
CA VAL A 60 3.33 -8.23 -14.08
C VAL A 60 3.10 -9.42 -15.00
N ILE A 61 3.44 -9.26 -16.29
CA ILE A 61 3.61 -10.32 -17.29
C ILE A 61 4.75 -9.88 -18.22
N PRO A 62 5.39 -10.79 -18.97
CA PRO A 62 6.55 -10.45 -19.81
C PRO A 62 6.32 -9.23 -20.71
N GLY A 63 7.11 -8.19 -20.52
CA GLY A 63 7.07 -6.93 -21.27
C GLY A 63 5.95 -5.95 -20.88
N LEU A 64 5.12 -6.26 -19.88
CA LEU A 64 4.05 -5.38 -19.41
C LEU A 64 4.29 -4.97 -17.95
N TYR A 65 4.42 -3.66 -17.76
CA TYR A 65 4.67 -3.03 -16.48
C TYR A 65 3.42 -2.33 -15.97
N VAL A 66 3.31 -2.19 -14.65
CA VAL A 66 2.30 -1.32 -14.05
C VAL A 66 2.56 0.12 -14.47
N ASN A 67 1.49 0.88 -14.73
CA ASN A 67 1.57 2.33 -14.90
C ASN A 67 1.38 3.01 -13.54
N GLY A 68 2.48 3.47 -12.95
CA GLY A 68 2.55 4.04 -11.61
C GLY A 68 1.80 5.36 -11.48
N GLU A 69 1.75 6.17 -12.54
CA GLU A 69 0.99 7.42 -12.58
C GLU A 69 -0.52 7.14 -12.57
N LYS A 70 -0.97 6.22 -13.43
CA LYS A 70 -2.38 5.83 -13.52
C LYS A 70 -2.90 5.21 -12.23
N THR A 71 -2.06 4.44 -11.55
CA THR A 71 -2.43 3.68 -10.34
C THR A 71 -2.12 4.42 -9.04
N LEU A 72 -1.67 5.68 -9.13
CA LEU A 72 -1.09 6.40 -7.99
C LEU A 72 -2.06 6.51 -6.81
N GLY A 73 -3.31 6.94 -7.04
CA GLY A 73 -4.29 7.11 -5.97
C GLY A 73 -4.54 5.82 -5.20
N GLU A 74 -4.72 4.71 -5.92
CA GLU A 74 -4.90 3.37 -5.35
C GLU A 74 -3.65 2.89 -4.59
N ASN A 75 -2.46 3.18 -5.12
CA ASN A 75 -1.20 2.80 -4.46
C ASN A 75 -0.96 3.63 -3.18
N ILE A 76 -1.36 4.90 -3.14
CA ILE A 76 -1.36 5.74 -1.93
C ILE A 76 -2.35 5.17 -0.91
N GLY A 77 -3.54 4.77 -1.38
CA GLY A 77 -4.57 4.10 -0.58
C GLY A 77 -4.01 2.85 0.11
N ASP A 78 -3.39 1.95 -0.64
CA ASP A 78 -2.77 0.74 -0.10
C ASP A 78 -1.66 1.04 0.91
N ASN A 79 -0.76 1.96 0.57
CA ASN A 79 0.37 2.32 1.43
C ASN A 79 -0.12 2.88 2.78
N GLY A 80 -0.99 3.88 2.76
CA GLY A 80 -1.49 4.49 3.99
C GLY A 80 -2.45 3.58 4.74
N GLY A 81 -3.27 2.79 4.04
CA GLY A 81 -4.18 1.81 4.64
C GLY A 81 -3.45 0.75 5.45
N LEU A 82 -2.37 0.18 4.89
CA LEU A 82 -1.50 -0.77 5.59
C LEU A 82 -0.83 -0.16 6.82
N ASN A 83 -0.25 1.05 6.69
CA ASN A 83 0.43 1.72 7.80
C ASN A 83 -0.53 2.03 8.96
N ILE A 84 -1.71 2.58 8.66
CA ILE A 84 -2.71 2.95 9.68
C ILE A 84 -3.30 1.71 10.35
N ALA A 85 -3.66 0.69 9.56
CA ALA A 85 -4.24 -0.53 10.11
C ALA A 85 -3.24 -1.30 10.97
N PHE A 86 -1.95 -1.31 10.60
CA PHE A 86 -0.91 -1.91 11.42
C PHE A 86 -0.72 -1.14 12.73
N ARG A 87 -0.65 0.19 12.69
CA ARG A 87 -0.59 1.03 13.90
C ARG A 87 -1.81 0.82 14.80
N ALA A 88 -3.00 0.64 14.22
CA ALA A 88 -4.21 0.34 14.96
C ALA A 88 -4.16 -1.05 15.63
N LEU A 89 -3.58 -2.06 14.96
CA LEU A 89 -3.29 -3.36 15.57
C LEU A 89 -2.33 -3.23 16.75
N GLU A 90 -1.21 -2.50 16.59
CA GLU A 90 -0.25 -2.26 17.67
C GLU A 90 -0.90 -1.58 18.87
N ASN A 91 -1.72 -0.56 18.65
CA ASN A 91 -2.45 0.11 19.72
C ASN A 91 -3.44 -0.82 20.44
N SER A 92 -4.16 -1.66 19.70
CA SER A 92 -5.07 -2.66 20.27
C SER A 92 -4.33 -3.67 21.15
N MET A 93 -3.15 -4.12 20.70
CA MET A 93 -2.33 -5.08 21.44
C MET A 93 -1.72 -4.53 22.73
N LYS A 94 -1.67 -3.21 22.93
CA LYS A 94 -1.26 -2.61 24.22
C LYS A 94 -2.21 -2.99 25.37
N THR A 95 -3.49 -3.18 25.08
CA THR A 95 -4.52 -3.56 26.07
C THR A 95 -5.00 -4.99 25.91
N LYS A 96 -4.91 -5.55 24.70
CA LYS A 96 -5.29 -6.94 24.38
C LYS A 96 -4.17 -7.64 23.61
N PRO A 97 -3.06 -8.01 24.28
CA PRO A 97 -1.94 -8.70 23.63
C PRO A 97 -2.42 -9.96 22.92
N LEU A 98 -1.91 -10.16 21.71
CA LEU A 98 -2.15 -11.39 20.95
C LEU A 98 -0.92 -12.28 21.06
N SER A 99 -1.14 -13.57 21.29
CA SER A 99 -0.09 -14.57 21.18
C SER A 99 0.18 -14.91 19.72
N ASP A 100 1.29 -15.62 19.51
CA ASP A 100 1.55 -16.33 18.27
C ASP A 100 0.47 -17.40 18.05
N MET A 101 0.22 -17.71 16.77
CA MET A 101 -0.78 -18.68 16.34
C MET A 101 -0.36 -19.26 14.99
N ASP A 102 -0.49 -20.58 14.84
CA ASP A 102 -0.12 -21.33 13.64
C ASP A 102 1.33 -21.09 13.18
N GLY A 103 2.24 -20.84 14.13
CA GLY A 103 3.64 -20.56 13.85
C GLY A 103 3.94 -19.13 13.40
N PHE A 104 2.97 -18.22 13.46
CA PHE A 104 3.13 -16.83 13.04
C PHE A 104 2.87 -15.83 14.16
N THR A 105 3.69 -14.76 14.18
CA THR A 105 3.47 -13.62 15.07
C THR A 105 2.22 -12.83 14.67
N PRO A 106 1.62 -12.03 15.55
CA PRO A 106 0.52 -11.14 15.20
C PRO A 106 0.84 -10.21 14.01
N ALA A 107 2.07 -9.71 13.91
CA ALA A 107 2.52 -8.87 12.81
C ALA A 107 2.60 -9.65 11.48
N GLN A 108 3.17 -10.86 11.49
CA GLN A 108 3.17 -11.73 10.31
C GLN A 108 1.75 -12.08 9.86
N ARG A 109 0.86 -12.42 10.80
CA ARG A 109 -0.55 -12.71 10.50
C ARG A 109 -1.31 -11.51 9.91
N PHE A 110 -0.91 -10.27 10.24
CA PHE A 110 -1.45 -9.07 9.60
C PHE A 110 -1.09 -9.03 8.12
N PHE A 111 0.19 -9.14 7.78
CA PHE A 111 0.65 -9.05 6.40
C PHE A 111 0.24 -10.27 5.56
N LEU A 112 0.17 -11.46 6.16
CA LEU A 112 -0.38 -12.65 5.52
C LEU A 112 -1.87 -12.48 5.20
N ALA A 113 -2.64 -11.79 6.06
CA ALA A 113 -4.04 -11.51 5.77
C ALA A 113 -4.19 -10.55 4.58
N TRP A 114 -3.33 -9.51 4.47
CA TRP A 114 -3.29 -8.65 3.30
C TRP A 114 -2.99 -9.42 2.02
N GLY A 115 -1.96 -10.27 2.04
CA GLY A 115 -1.64 -11.14 0.90
C GLY A 115 -2.80 -12.06 0.50
N ARG A 116 -3.60 -12.53 1.46
CA ARG A 116 -4.78 -13.38 1.19
C ARG A 116 -5.96 -12.61 0.61
N VAL A 117 -6.18 -11.34 0.99
CA VAL A 117 -7.24 -10.50 0.40
C VAL A 117 -7.06 -10.37 -1.11
N TRP A 118 -5.80 -10.30 -1.56
CA TRP A 118 -5.45 -10.14 -2.97
C TRP A 118 -5.11 -11.45 -3.68
N ALA A 119 -5.32 -12.60 -3.03
CA ALA A 119 -5.04 -13.89 -3.66
C ALA A 119 -5.96 -14.09 -4.87
N SER A 120 -5.38 -14.08 -6.07
CA SER A 120 -6.09 -14.27 -7.32
C SER A 120 -5.28 -15.13 -8.29
N ASN A 121 -5.98 -15.84 -9.16
CA ASN A 121 -5.39 -16.59 -10.27
C ASN A 121 -6.21 -16.31 -11.52
N VAL A 122 -5.64 -15.55 -12.44
CA VAL A 122 -6.33 -15.02 -13.62
C VAL A 122 -5.45 -15.20 -14.85
N ALA A 123 -6.09 -15.26 -16.02
CA ALA A 123 -5.36 -15.41 -17.28
C ALA A 123 -4.51 -14.16 -17.60
N PRO A 124 -3.35 -14.30 -18.26
CA PRO A 124 -2.50 -13.16 -18.63
C PRO A 124 -3.24 -12.07 -19.43
N GLN A 125 -4.25 -12.45 -20.23
CA GLN A 125 -5.09 -11.51 -20.97
C GLN A 125 -5.92 -10.62 -20.03
N PHE A 126 -6.39 -11.17 -18.91
CA PHE A 126 -7.09 -10.39 -17.89
C PHE A 126 -6.13 -9.48 -17.13
N VAL A 127 -4.91 -9.94 -16.83
CA VAL A 127 -3.87 -9.06 -16.26
C VAL A 127 -3.58 -7.89 -17.21
N ALA A 128 -3.41 -8.16 -18.50
CA ALA A 128 -3.20 -7.13 -19.51
C ALA A 128 -4.38 -6.15 -19.62
N TYR A 129 -5.61 -6.66 -19.56
CA TYR A 129 -6.80 -5.81 -19.50
C TYR A 129 -6.74 -4.87 -18.28
N ILE A 130 -6.54 -5.42 -17.08
CA ILE A 130 -6.49 -4.65 -15.82
C ILE A 130 -5.42 -3.55 -15.89
N VAL A 131 -4.18 -3.87 -16.28
CA VAL A 131 -3.11 -2.87 -16.41
C VAL A 131 -3.53 -1.71 -17.33
N ASN A 132 -4.20 -2.02 -18.44
CA ASN A 132 -4.58 -1.02 -19.43
C ASN A 132 -5.83 -0.23 -19.07
N SER A 133 -6.83 -0.81 -18.39
CA SER A 133 -8.13 -0.17 -18.16
C SER A 133 -8.44 0.22 -16.70
N ASP A 134 -7.87 -0.48 -15.72
CA ASP A 134 -8.20 -0.30 -14.31
C ASP A 134 -7.22 0.68 -13.62
N VAL A 135 -7.72 1.53 -12.73
CA VAL A 135 -6.89 2.42 -11.89
C VAL A 135 -6.22 1.65 -10.75
N HIS A 136 -6.69 0.45 -10.44
CA HIS A 136 -6.03 -0.41 -9.48
C HIS A 136 -4.80 -1.10 -10.10
N SER A 137 -3.72 -1.14 -9.33
CA SER A 137 -2.62 -2.08 -9.59
C SER A 137 -3.14 -3.52 -9.62
N PRO A 138 -2.61 -4.41 -10.48
CA PRO A 138 -2.93 -5.84 -10.45
C PRO A 138 -2.71 -6.44 -9.05
N SER A 139 -3.50 -7.43 -8.66
CA SER A 139 -3.51 -7.96 -7.28
C SER A 139 -2.12 -8.36 -6.76
N ILE A 140 -1.27 -8.94 -7.62
CA ILE A 140 0.10 -9.29 -7.26
C ILE A 140 0.95 -8.07 -6.88
N SER A 141 0.77 -6.94 -7.56
CA SER A 141 1.48 -5.68 -7.28
C SER A 141 0.93 -5.01 -6.02
N ARG A 142 -0.37 -5.09 -5.75
CA ARG A 142 -0.97 -4.62 -4.47
C ARG A 142 -0.41 -5.35 -3.24
N VAL A 143 0.26 -6.49 -3.42
CA VAL A 143 1.01 -7.18 -2.36
C VAL A 143 2.51 -6.95 -2.51
N ASN A 144 3.11 -7.44 -3.59
CA ASN A 144 4.56 -7.54 -3.72
C ASN A 144 5.24 -6.21 -4.02
N ALA A 145 4.52 -5.22 -4.55
CA ALA A 145 5.03 -3.86 -4.71
C ALA A 145 4.65 -2.95 -3.53
N ALA A 146 3.51 -3.19 -2.87
CA ALA A 146 3.08 -2.40 -1.72
C ALA A 146 3.87 -2.72 -0.43
N LEU A 147 4.05 -4.01 -0.08
CA LEU A 147 4.70 -4.41 1.17
C LEU A 147 6.15 -3.91 1.33
N PRO A 148 6.99 -3.85 0.27
CA PRO A 148 8.32 -3.26 0.35
C PRO A 148 8.35 -1.77 0.74
N MET A 149 7.21 -1.07 0.63
CA MET A 149 7.05 0.32 1.06
C MET A 149 6.60 0.46 2.53
N ILE A 150 6.49 -0.65 3.28
CA ILE A 150 6.01 -0.67 4.67
C ILE A 150 7.13 -1.14 5.60
N ASP A 151 7.69 -0.24 6.41
CA ASP A 151 8.82 -0.57 7.30
C ASP A 151 8.54 -1.71 8.27
N ASN A 152 7.31 -1.80 8.78
CA ASN A 152 6.94 -2.86 9.72
C ASN A 152 6.85 -4.24 9.07
N TRP A 153 6.76 -4.33 7.74
CA TRP A 153 6.84 -5.61 7.02
C TRP A 153 8.25 -6.19 7.11
N TYR A 154 9.29 -5.35 6.97
CA TYR A 154 10.68 -5.78 7.13
C TYR A 154 10.93 -6.36 8.53
N LYS A 155 10.42 -5.70 9.56
CA LYS A 155 10.55 -6.18 10.95
C LYS A 155 9.79 -7.49 11.18
N ALA A 156 8.62 -7.65 10.57
CA ALA A 156 7.78 -8.83 10.78
C ALA A 156 8.39 -10.11 10.17
N PHE A 157 9.14 -9.98 9.07
CA PHE A 157 9.72 -11.12 8.34
C PHE A 157 11.25 -11.15 8.33
N ASP A 158 11.91 -10.26 9.07
CA ASP A 158 13.38 -10.14 9.12
C ASP A 158 14.00 -9.99 7.73
N ILE A 159 13.38 -9.14 6.88
CA ILE A 159 13.81 -8.91 5.50
C ILE A 159 15.11 -8.11 5.47
N LYS A 160 16.08 -8.57 4.68
CA LYS A 160 17.45 -8.06 4.61
C LYS A 160 17.87 -7.74 3.18
N GLU A 161 18.97 -7.00 3.07
CA GLU A 161 19.63 -6.79 1.79
C GLU A 161 19.94 -8.14 1.12
N GLY A 162 19.60 -8.26 -0.16
CA GLY A 162 19.70 -9.51 -0.92
C GLY A 162 18.38 -10.28 -1.05
N ASP A 163 17.39 -10.01 -0.21
CA ASP A 163 16.05 -10.60 -0.39
C ASP A 163 15.36 -10.02 -1.62
N LYS A 164 14.59 -10.86 -2.33
CA LYS A 164 13.98 -10.52 -3.63
C LYS A 164 13.17 -9.22 -3.62
N LEU A 165 12.49 -8.92 -2.53
CA LEU A 165 11.60 -7.76 -2.38
C LEU A 165 12.21 -6.65 -1.51
N PHE A 166 13.52 -6.72 -1.21
CA PHE A 166 14.19 -5.70 -0.42
C PHE A 166 14.27 -4.36 -1.17
N VAL A 167 13.90 -3.28 -0.49
CA VAL A 167 14.12 -1.89 -0.92
C VAL A 167 14.84 -1.14 0.22
N PRO A 168 15.91 -0.37 -0.06
CA PRO A 168 16.58 0.45 0.95
C PRO A 168 15.62 1.45 1.61
N GLN A 169 15.78 1.71 2.90
CA GLN A 169 14.85 2.54 3.68
C GLN A 169 14.61 3.93 3.06
N GLN A 170 15.67 4.59 2.60
CA GLN A 170 15.62 5.90 1.94
C GLN A 170 14.87 5.92 0.60
N SER A 171 14.58 4.74 0.03
CA SER A 171 13.86 4.58 -1.23
C SER A 171 12.42 4.09 -1.02
N ARG A 172 11.94 4.01 0.22
CA ARG A 172 10.57 3.61 0.56
C ARG A 172 9.67 4.84 0.63
N ALA A 173 8.40 4.64 0.29
CA ALA A 173 7.41 5.71 0.36
C ALA A 173 6.98 5.96 1.82
N HIS A 174 7.02 7.22 2.24
CA HIS A 174 6.53 7.70 3.53
C HIS A 174 5.65 8.93 3.32
N ILE A 175 4.33 8.68 3.23
CA ILE A 175 3.34 9.70 2.86
C ILE A 175 2.41 9.97 4.06
N TRP A 176 1.68 8.94 4.51
CA TRP A 176 0.63 9.03 5.54
C TRP A 176 0.90 8.13 6.75
#